data_AF-A0A957YQQ5-F1
#
_entry.id   AF-A0A957YQQ5-F1
#
_cell.length_a   1.000
_cell.length_b   1.000
_cell.length_c   1.000
_cell.angle_alpha   90.00
_cell.angle_beta   90.00
_cell.angle_gamma   90.00
#
_symmetry.space_group_name_H-M   'P 1'
#
loop_
_entity.id
_entity.type
_entity.pdbx_description
1 polymer ?
#
loop_
_entity_poly.entity_id
_entity_poly.type
_entity_poly.pdbx_seq_one_letter_code
_entity_poly.pdbx_strand_id
1 'polypeptide(L)' 'MKKEKNLSSFEKLLLGLEEPEVIEVTDPLRKGSPCPQCGEGILDYNGLLQLECPACGFINGESGGCT' A
#
# COMPACT_ATOMS: atom_id res chain seq x y z
N MET A 1 31.53 -18.32 28.69
CA MET A 1 30.21 -18.46 28.03
C MET A 1 30.07 -17.32 27.02
N LYS A 2 30.01 -17.60 25.72
CA LYS A 2 29.80 -16.56 24.70
C LYS A 2 28.29 -16.35 24.58
N LYS A 3 27.80 -15.14 24.85
CA LYS A 3 26.38 -14.78 24.74
C LYS A 3 26.04 -14.72 23.25
N GLU A 4 25.25 -15.66 22.77
CA GLU A 4 24.67 -15.62 21.43
C GLU A 4 23.69 -14.45 21.39
N LYS A 5 24.08 -13.38 20.69
CA LYS A 5 23.22 -12.21 20.50
C LYS A 5 22.32 -12.52 19.32
N ASN A 6 21.06 -12.83 19.59
CA ASN A 6 20.04 -12.88 18.55
C ASN A 6 19.80 -11.44 18.07
N LEU A 7 20.17 -11.18 16.82
CA LEU A 7 19.93 -9.90 16.18
C LEU A 7 18.43 -9.73 15.91
N SER A 8 17.92 -8.54 16.17
CA SER A 8 16.61 -8.13 15.73
C SER A 8 16.54 -8.08 14.19
N SER A 9 15.35 -8.19 13.62
CA SER A 9 15.15 -8.07 12.17
C SER A 9 15.67 -6.72 11.62
N PHE A 10 15.51 -5.64 12.40
CA PHE A 10 16.03 -4.32 12.03
C PHE A 10 17.57 -4.29 11.94
N GLU A 11 18.28 -4.91 12.89
CA GLU A 11 19.75 -4.99 12.84
C GLU A 11 20.24 -5.82 11.65
N LYS A 12 19.52 -6.89 11.29
CA LYS A 12 19.83 -7.69 10.10
C LYS A 12 19.69 -6.89 8.82
N LEU A 13 18.61 -6.11 8.69
CA LEU A 13 18.40 -5.18 7.57
C LEU A 13 19.52 -4.13 7.47
N LEU A 14 19.89 -3.48 8.58
CA LEU A 14 20.98 -2.48 8.58
C LEU A 14 22.34 -3.06 8.18
N LEU A 15 22.57 -4.32 8.50
CA LEU A 15 23.81 -5.04 8.17
C LEU A 15 23.78 -5.67 6.77
N GLY A 16 22.68 -5.53 6.02
CA GLY A 16 22.52 -6.16 4.70
C GLY A 16 22.42 -7.68 4.75
N LEU A 17 21.99 -8.24 5.88
CA LEU A 17 21.80 -9.68 6.08
C LEU A 17 20.40 -10.16 5.68
N GLU A 18 19.49 -9.22 5.44
CA GLU A 18 18.09 -9.47 5.08
C GLU A 18 17.65 -8.34 4.13
N GLU A 19 17.01 -8.68 3.01
CA GLU A 19 16.49 -7.73 2.03
C GLU A 19 15.01 -7.47 2.34
N PRO A 20 14.52 -6.21 2.21
CA PRO A 20 13.11 -5.93 2.40
C PRO A 20 12.29 -6.58 1.28
N GLU A 21 11.32 -7.39 1.65
CA GLU A 21 10.35 -7.92 0.68
C GLU A 21 9.49 -6.77 0.14
N VAL A 22 9.64 -6.47 -1.16
CA VAL A 22 8.83 -5.45 -1.83
C VAL A 22 7.51 -6.10 -2.20
N ILE A 23 6.43 -5.68 -1.54
CA ILE A 23 5.09 -6.16 -1.85
C ILE A 23 4.64 -5.46 -3.13
N GLU A 24 4.74 -6.15 -4.27
CA GLU A 24 4.16 -5.68 -5.52
C GLU A 24 2.63 -5.81 -5.45
N VAL A 25 1.93 -4.68 -5.28
CA VAL A 25 0.47 -4.64 -5.31
C VAL A 25 0.04 -4.69 -6.78
N THR A 26 -0.43 -5.87 -7.23
CA THR A 26 -0.58 -6.20 -8.66
C THR A 26 -1.79 -5.56 -9.34
N ASP A 27 -2.75 -5.00 -8.61
CA ASP A 27 -3.98 -4.48 -9.20
C ASP A 27 -4.07 -2.95 -9.03
N PRO A 28 -4.02 -2.18 -10.14
CA PRO A 28 -4.27 -0.76 -10.08
C PRO A 28 -5.70 -0.53 -9.57
N LEU A 29 -5.86 0.47 -8.70
CA LEU A 29 -7.19 0.88 -8.23
C LEU A 29 -8.04 1.34 -9.42
N ARG A 30 -9.30 0.89 -9.46
CA ARG A 30 -10.26 1.24 -10.51
C ARG A 30 -11.58 1.66 -9.88
N LYS A 31 -12.39 2.39 -10.65
CA LYS A 31 -13.78 2.65 -10.27
C LYS A 31 -14.51 1.33 -10.06
N GLY A 32 -15.28 1.22 -8.98
CA GLY A 32 -15.97 0.00 -8.59
C GLY A 32 -15.16 -0.93 -7.67
N SER A 33 -13.86 -0.70 -7.49
CA SER A 33 -13.04 -1.43 -6.52
C SER A 33 -13.43 -1.07 -5.08
N PRO A 34 -13.29 -2.00 -4.12
CA PRO A 34 -13.43 -1.68 -2.70
C PRO A 34 -12.35 -0.70 -2.26
N CYS A 35 -12.71 0.19 -1.34
CA CYS A 35 -11.78 1.17 -0.80
C CYS A 35 -10.68 0.46 0.01
N PRO A 36 -9.38 0.69 -0.30
CA PRO A 36 -8.29 0.08 0.44
C PRO A 36 -8.12 0.64 1.85
N GLN A 37 -8.71 1.82 2.14
CA GLN A 37 -8.59 2.48 3.43
C GLN A 37 -9.65 2.02 4.43
N CYS A 38 -10.93 1.91 4.02
CA CYS A 38 -12.01 1.52 4.92
C CYS A 38 -12.60 0.14 4.65
N GLY A 39 -12.38 -0.46 3.47
CA GLY A 39 -12.96 -1.76 3.08
C GLY A 39 -14.48 -1.76 2.84
N GLU A 40 -15.20 -0.74 3.28
CA GLU A 40 -16.67 -0.66 3.20
C GLU A 40 -17.18 0.11 1.98
N GLY A 41 -16.47 1.17 1.57
CA GLY A 41 -16.86 2.01 0.45
C GLY A 41 -16.39 1.47 -0.90
N ILE A 42 -17.07 1.89 -1.96
CA ILE A 42 -16.71 1.61 -3.34
C ILE A 42 -16.12 2.87 -3.98
N LEU A 43 -14.97 2.74 -4.64
CA LEU A 43 -14.30 3.86 -5.29
C LEU A 43 -15.10 4.37 -6.51
N ASP A 44 -15.27 5.68 -6.62
CA ASP A 44 -15.85 6.36 -7.78
C ASP A 44 -15.07 7.63 -8.13
N TYR A 45 -15.26 8.18 -9.33
CA TYR A 45 -14.58 9.41 -9.74
C TYR A 45 -15.23 10.65 -9.11
N ASN A 46 -14.41 11.49 -8.50
CA ASN A 46 -14.84 12.75 -7.87
C ASN A 46 -15.05 13.94 -8.84
N GLY A 47 -15.09 13.67 -10.15
CA GLY A 47 -15.17 14.72 -11.20
C GLY A 47 -13.82 15.36 -11.56
N LEU A 48 -12.75 15.11 -10.79
CA LEU A 48 -11.37 15.51 -11.10
C LEU A 48 -10.53 14.36 -11.65
N LEU A 49 -11.18 13.28 -12.11
CA LEU A 49 -10.56 12.04 -12.59
C LEU A 49 -9.72 11.31 -11.52
N GLN A 50 -9.98 11.56 -10.24
CA GLN A 50 -9.40 10.83 -9.11
C GLN A 50 -10.43 9.88 -8.52
N LEU A 51 -9.98 8.70 -8.09
CA LEU A 51 -10.84 7.77 -7.39
C LEU A 51 -11.02 8.23 -5.94
N GLU A 52 -12.25 8.51 -5.56
CA GLU A 52 -12.68 8.88 -4.21
C GLU A 52 -13.56 7.78 -3.60
N CYS A 53 -13.38 7.54 -2.30
CA CYS A 53 -14.29 6.73 -1.50
C CYS A 53 -15.32 7.65 -0.81
N PRO A 54 -16.61 7.57 -1.13
CA PRO A 54 -17.64 8.40 -0.50
C PRO A 54 -17.89 8.04 0.98
N ALA A 55 -17.43 6.87 1.44
CA ALA A 55 -17.61 6.42 2.82
C ALA A 55 -16.58 7.04 3.79
N CYS A 56 -15.32 7.21 3.35
CA CYS A 56 -14.23 7.65 4.23
C CYS A 56 -13.41 8.83 3.70
N GLY A 57 -13.69 9.32 2.49
CA GLY A 57 -12.97 10.43 1.86
C GLY A 57 -11.56 10.08 1.38
N PHE A 58 -11.22 8.79 1.24
CA PHE A 58 -9.96 8.39 0.59
C PHE A 58 -9.96 8.89 -0.84
N ILE A 59 -8.88 9.54 -1.28
CA ILE A 59 -8.68 10.00 -2.66
C ILE A 59 -7.37 9.41 -3.18
N ASN A 60 -7.40 8.72 -4.32
CA ASN A 60 -6.19 8.24 -4.96
C ASN A 60 -5.45 9.44 -5.59
N GLY A 61 -4.16 9.58 -5.25
CA GLY A 61 -3.31 10.67 -5.75
C GLY A 61 -2.80 10.45 -7.17
N GLU A 62 -3.05 9.28 -7.77
CA GLU A 62 -2.53 8.90 -9.08
C GLU A 62 -3.60 9.21 -10.15
N SER A 63 -3.30 10.14 -11.05
CA SER A 63 -4.15 10.43 -12.20
C SER A 63 -4.29 9.17 -13.06
N GLY A 64 -5.52 8.71 -13.30
CA GLY A 64 -5.80 7.52 -14.10
C GLY A 64 -5.15 7.60 -15.48
N GLY A 65 -4.11 6.79 -15.70
CA GLY A 65 -3.52 6.56 -17.01
C GLY A 65 -4.35 5.56 -17.79
N CYS A 66 -4.57 5.81 -19.08
CA CYS A 66 -5.11 4.79 -19.98
C CYS A 66 -4.10 3.63 -20.08
N THR A 67 -4.49 2.43 -19.64
CA THR A 67 -3.76 1.18 -19.91
C THR A 67 -4.47 0.39 -21.00
#